data_AF-A0A813G6Q5-F1
#
_entry.id   AF-A0A813G6Q5-F1
#
_cell.length_a   1.000
_cell.length_b   1.000
_cell.length_c   1.000
_cell.angle_alpha   90.00
_cell.angle_beta   90.00
_cell.angle_gamma   90.00
#
_symmetry.space_group_name_H-M   'P 1'
#
loop_
_entity.id
_entity.type
_entity.pdbx_description
1 polymer ?
#
loop_
_entity_poly.entity_id
_entity_poly.type
_entity_poly.pdbx_seq_one_letter_code
_entity_poly.pdbx_strand_id
1 'polypeptide(L)'
;MASLVGSPSVSVIFQVRAATNFGDKIVLVGSGDAMGNWDPEISGLALSTTAEDYPLWKSSPVILAASTLGAPLAEYKYVRIKGDGKVEWEAYGENRKVPADALQE
;
A
#
# COMPACT_ATOMS: atom_id res chain seq x y z
N MET A 1 29.08 21.76 9.52
CA MET A 1 27.69 21.90 9.01
C MET A 1 27.26 20.53 8.52
N ALA A 2 26.47 19.78 9.30
CA ALA A 2 25.89 18.54 8.83
C ALA A 2 24.84 18.90 7.76
N SER A 3 25.07 18.45 6.52
CA SER A 3 24.10 18.63 5.45
C SER A 3 22.87 17.78 5.78
N LEU A 4 21.75 18.44 6.11
CA LEU A 4 20.44 17.80 6.15
C LEU A 4 20.00 17.55 4.70
N VAL A 5 20.65 16.59 4.03
CA VAL A 5 20.09 16.02 2.82
C VAL A 5 18.89 15.20 3.31
N GLY A 6 17.68 15.68 3.06
CA GLY A 6 16.48 14.88 3.28
C GLY A 6 16.69 13.53 2.60
N SER A 7 16.46 12.43 3.31
CA SER A 7 16.59 11.10 2.72
C SER A 7 15.74 11.07 1.44
N PRO A 8 16.27 10.57 0.30
CA PRO A 8 15.51 10.55 -0.93
C PRO A 8 14.18 9.82 -0.70
N SER A 9 13.11 10.29 -1.31
CA SER A 9 11.79 9.70 -1.19
C SER A 9 11.08 9.67 -2.54
N VAL A 10 10.14 8.75 -2.68
CA VAL A 10 9.29 8.62 -3.86
C VAL A 10 7.82 8.64 -3.47
N SER A 11 7.01 9.24 -4.33
CA SER A 11 5.56 9.22 -4.24
C SER A 11 5.02 8.03 -5.03
N VAL A 12 4.36 7.10 -4.34
CA VAL A 12 3.81 5.87 -4.93
C VAL A 12 2.29 5.86 -4.82
N ILE A 13 1.61 5.49 -5.91
CA ILE A 13 0.17 5.20 -5.90
C ILE A 13 -0.01 3.70 -6.08
N PHE A 14 -0.62 3.05 -5.09
CA PHE A 14 -0.89 1.62 -5.14
C PHE A 14 -2.22 1.35 -5.83
N GLN A 15 -2.25 0.30 -6.67
CA GLN A 15 -3.46 -0.06 -7.41
C GLN A 15 -3.68 -1.57 -7.42
N VAL A 16 -4.94 -1.98 -7.28
CA VAL A 16 -5.34 -3.39 -7.40
C VAL A 16 -6.70 -3.52 -8.06
N ARG A 17 -6.88 -4.53 -8.90
CA ARG A 17 -8.20 -4.90 -9.42
C ARG A 17 -8.85 -5.92 -8.48
N ALA A 18 -9.99 -5.56 -7.90
CA ALA A 18 -10.71 -6.41 -6.96
C ALA A 18 -12.23 -6.21 -7.11
N ALA A 19 -12.94 -7.27 -7.49
CA ALA A 19 -14.40 -7.27 -7.45
C ALA A 19 -14.88 -7.51 -6.01
N THR A 20 -15.77 -6.66 -5.52
CA THR A 20 -16.21 -6.63 -4.11
C THR A 20 -17.74 -6.71 -4.00
N ASN A 21 -18.23 -7.10 -2.83
CA ASN A 21 -19.65 -6.99 -2.50
C ASN A 21 -19.95 -5.61 -1.88
N PHE A 22 -21.24 -5.26 -1.79
CA PHE A 22 -21.65 -4.06 -1.08
C PHE A 22 -21.20 -4.10 0.38
N GLY A 23 -20.58 -3.03 0.86
CA GLY A 23 -20.05 -2.91 2.22
C GLY A 23 -18.60 -3.37 2.38
N ASP A 24 -18.05 -4.12 1.44
CA ASP A 24 -16.63 -4.49 1.45
C ASP A 24 -15.74 -3.25 1.23
N LYS A 25 -14.55 -3.27 1.83
CA LYS A 25 -13.48 -2.29 1.64
C LYS A 25 -12.21 -2.99 1.21
N ILE A 26 -11.40 -2.29 0.42
CA ILE A 26 -10.02 -2.69 0.11
C ILE A 26 -9.07 -1.75 0.86
N VAL A 27 -8.18 -2.33 1.64
CA VAL A 27 -7.10 -1.60 2.31
C VAL A 27 -5.75 -2.19 1.92
N LEU A 28 -4.71 -1.38 2.08
CA LEU A 28 -3.33 -1.80 1.97
C LEU A 28 -2.67 -1.70 3.35
N VAL A 29 -1.86 -2.70 3.69
CA VAL A 29 -0.99 -2.67 4.86
C VAL A 29 0.43 -3.07 4.48
N GLY A 30 1.42 -2.59 5.22
CA GLY A 30 2.82 -2.85 4.93
C GLY A 30 3.77 -2.50 6.06
N SER A 31 5.06 -2.59 5.75
CA SER A 31 6.18 -2.56 6.69
C SER A 31 6.55 -1.19 7.27
N GLY A 32 5.86 -0.11 6.89
CA GLY A 32 6.15 1.24 7.36
C GLY A 32 4.94 1.93 7.99
N ASP A 33 5.19 2.97 8.80
CA ASP A 33 4.14 3.74 9.48
C ASP A 33 3.11 4.31 8.49
N ALA A 34 3.58 4.77 7.32
CA ALA A 34 2.72 5.28 6.24
C ALA A 34 1.84 4.18 5.59
N MET A 35 2.09 2.92 5.91
CA MET A 35 1.41 1.74 5.39
C MET A 35 0.78 0.91 6.51
N GLY A 36 0.61 1.47 7.70
CA GLY A 36 -0.20 0.85 8.74
C GLY A 36 0.40 -0.33 9.46
N ASN A 37 1.72 -0.56 9.39
CA ASN A 37 2.45 -1.50 10.25
C ASN A 37 1.81 -2.90 10.37
N TRP A 38 1.31 -3.44 9.24
CA TRP A 38 0.63 -4.74 9.17
C TRP A 38 -0.66 -4.89 9.98
N ASP A 39 -1.29 -3.78 10.41
CA ASP A 39 -2.59 -3.76 11.08
C ASP A 39 -3.67 -3.20 10.13
N PRO A 40 -4.49 -4.07 9.51
CA PRO A 40 -5.49 -3.65 8.53
C PRO A 40 -6.73 -3.01 9.14
N GLU A 41 -7.02 -3.24 10.42
CA GLU A 41 -8.25 -2.74 11.06
C GLU A 41 -8.05 -1.33 11.62
N ILE A 42 -6.87 -1.06 12.21
CA ILE A 42 -6.59 0.21 12.89
C ILE A 42 -5.90 1.22 11.96
N SER A 43 -4.97 0.76 11.13
CA SER A 43 -4.07 1.65 10.38
C SER A 43 -3.93 1.31 8.90
N GLY A 44 -4.78 0.43 8.37
CA GLY A 44 -4.81 0.11 6.95
C GLY A 44 -5.08 1.34 6.08
N LEU A 45 -4.26 1.53 5.05
CA LEU A 45 -4.45 2.58 4.05
C LEU A 45 -5.66 2.22 3.18
N ALA A 46 -6.76 2.97 3.30
CA ALA A 46 -7.94 2.74 2.50
C ALA A 46 -7.70 3.06 1.01
N LEU A 47 -8.14 2.15 0.14
CA LEU A 47 -8.21 2.41 -1.29
C LEU A 47 -9.62 2.85 -1.68
N SER A 48 -9.71 3.64 -2.74
CA SER A 48 -10.97 4.11 -3.31
C SER A 48 -11.09 3.74 -4.79
N THR A 49 -12.33 3.72 -5.27
CA THR A 49 -12.70 3.50 -6.68
C THR A 49 -13.87 4.42 -7.01
N THR A 50 -14.07 4.71 -8.30
CA THR A 50 -15.32 5.31 -8.81
C THR A 50 -16.13 4.26 -9.56
N ALA A 51 -17.33 4.64 -10.02
CA ALA A 51 -18.16 3.77 -10.85
C ALA A 51 -17.51 3.48 -12.22
N GLU A 52 -16.78 4.44 -12.76
CA GLU A 52 -16.08 4.34 -14.05
C GLU A 52 -14.77 3.53 -13.94
N ASP A 53 -14.07 3.62 -12.81
CA ASP A 53 -12.82 2.91 -12.59
C ASP A 53 -13.02 1.45 -12.12
N TYR A 54 -14.16 1.13 -11.52
CA TYR A 54 -14.40 -0.19 -10.92
C TYR A 54 -14.23 -1.33 -11.97
N PRO A 55 -13.48 -2.41 -11.66
CA PRO A 55 -13.01 -2.83 -10.33
C PRO A 55 -11.59 -2.39 -9.96
N LEU A 56 -11.07 -1.29 -10.50
CA LEU A 56 -9.74 -0.77 -10.14
C LEU A 56 -9.81 0.13 -8.89
N TRP A 57 -9.08 -0.26 -7.85
CA TRP A 57 -8.95 0.48 -6.60
C TRP A 57 -7.58 1.15 -6.52
N LYS A 58 -7.53 2.39 -6.00
CA LYS A 58 -6.31 3.20 -5.91
C LYS A 58 -6.14 3.80 -4.51
N SER A 59 -4.91 3.92 -4.04
CA SER A 59 -4.60 4.68 -2.82
C SER A 59 -4.45 6.18 -3.13
N SER A 60 -4.51 7.02 -2.09
CA SER A 60 -3.84 8.32 -2.15
C SER A 60 -2.32 8.13 -2.35
N PRO A 61 -1.59 9.14 -2.85
CA PRO A 61 -0.14 9.07 -2.95
C PRO A 61 0.51 8.82 -1.58
N VAL A 62 1.43 7.85 -1.52
CA VAL A 62 2.18 7.48 -0.33
C VAL A 62 3.64 7.84 -0.53
N ILE A 63 4.21 8.59 0.41
CA ILE A 63 5.63 8.93 0.38
C ILE A 63 6.43 7.82 1.07
N LEU A 64 7.29 7.14 0.31
CA LEU A 64 8.21 6.14 0.82
C LEU A 64 9.62 6.69 0.84
N ALA A 65 10.29 6.58 1.98
CA ALA A 65 11.70 6.91 2.08
C ALA A 65 12.55 5.82 1.39
N ALA A 66 13.63 6.23 0.76
CA ALA A 66 14.63 5.34 0.20
C ALA A 66 15.19 4.42 1.30
N SER A 67 15.26 3.13 1.02
CA SER A 67 15.94 2.16 1.85
C SER A 67 17.43 2.08 1.49
N THR A 68 18.18 1.30 2.26
CA THR A 68 19.57 0.97 1.93
C THR A 68 19.66 0.30 0.56
N LEU A 69 20.71 0.64 -0.22
CA LEU A 69 20.98 0.08 -1.54
C LEU A 69 20.80 -1.44 -1.55
N GLY A 70 19.81 -1.94 -2.31
CA GLY A 70 19.54 -3.36 -2.49
C GLY A 70 18.37 -3.94 -1.68
N ALA A 71 17.74 -3.18 -0.79
CA ALA A 71 16.51 -3.59 -0.09
C ALA A 71 15.26 -3.01 -0.77
N PRO A 72 14.09 -3.68 -0.72
CA PRO A 72 12.84 -3.06 -1.19
C PRO A 72 12.53 -1.79 -0.39
N LEU A 73 11.84 -0.83 -1.01
CA LEU A 73 11.39 0.39 -0.32
C LEU A 73 10.32 0.09 0.73
N ALA A 74 9.47 -0.90 0.45
CA ALA A 74 8.45 -1.38 1.36
C ALA A 74 8.01 -2.80 0.99
N GLU A 75 7.54 -3.54 1.98
CA GLU A 75 6.74 -4.73 1.79
C GLU A 75 5.28 -4.44 2.12
N TYR A 76 4.34 -5.06 1.40
CA TYR A 76 2.92 -4.81 1.59
C TYR A 76 2.01 -5.96 1.15
N LYS A 77 0.76 -5.90 1.58
CA LYS A 77 -0.34 -6.74 1.09
C LYS A 77 -1.62 -5.93 0.94
N TYR A 78 -2.47 -6.37 0.01
CA TYR A 78 -3.86 -5.96 -0.04
C TYR A 78 -4.71 -6.83 0.88
N VAL A 79 -5.67 -6.19 1.54
CA VAL A 79 -6.60 -6.82 2.47
C VAL A 79 -8.01 -6.37 2.12
N ARG A 80 -8.93 -7.32 2.04
CA ARG A 80 -10.36 -7.06 1.96
C ARG A 80 -10.94 -7.12 3.36
N ILE A 81 -11.60 -6.04 3.77
CA ILE A 81 -12.42 -6.02 4.98
C ILE A 81 -13.87 -6.14 4.49
N LYS A 82 -14.52 -7.24 4.82
CA LYS A 82 -15.91 -7.48 4.41
C LYS A 82 -16.88 -6.58 5.16
N GLY A 83 -18.08 -6.40 4.62
CA GLY A 83 -19.14 -5.63 5.27
C GLY A 83 -19.53 -6.14 6.68
N ASP A 84 -19.23 -7.41 6.99
CA ASP A 84 -19.41 -8.03 8.31
C ASP A 84 -18.19 -7.90 9.25
N GLY A 85 -17.15 -7.19 8.80
CA GLY A 85 -15.89 -7.01 9.54
C GLY A 85 -14.85 -8.11 9.30
N LYS A 86 -15.16 -9.19 8.57
CA LYS A 86 -14.18 -10.26 8.31
C LYS A 86 -13.01 -9.75 7.47
N VAL A 87 -11.80 -10.00 7.96
CA VAL A 87 -10.54 -9.66 7.29
C VAL A 87 -10.07 -10.81 6.39
N GLU A 88 -9.88 -10.54 5.11
CA GLU A 88 -9.37 -11.49 4.11
C GLU A 88 -8.12 -10.92 3.43
N TRP A 89 -6.96 -11.54 3.71
CA TRP A 89 -5.69 -11.20 3.10
C TRP A 89 -5.59 -11.74 1.67
N GLU A 90 -4.84 -11.08 0.79
CA GLU A 90 -4.60 -11.58 -0.55
C GLU A 90 -3.89 -12.95 -0.57
N ALA A 91 -4.29 -13.81 -1.51
CA ALA A 91 -3.84 -15.19 -1.61
C ALA A 91 -2.48 -15.37 -2.32
N TYR A 92 -1.70 -14.30 -2.50
CA TYR A 92 -0.42 -14.33 -3.22
C TYR A 92 0.70 -15.07 -2.46
N GLY A 93 0.46 -15.49 -1.21
CA GLY A 93 1.44 -16.17 -0.37
C GLY A 93 2.41 -15.17 0.25
N GLU A 94 3.44 -14.77 -0.50
CA GLU A 94 4.45 -13.82 -0.04
C GLU A 94 3.94 -12.37 0.02
N ASN A 95 4.69 -11.50 0.71
CA ASN A 95 4.47 -10.06 0.69
C ASN A 95 4.85 -9.49 -0.69
N ARG A 96 4.07 -8.54 -1.19
CA ARG A 96 4.46 -7.73 -2.34
C ARG A 96 5.58 -6.79 -1.93
N LYS A 97 6.38 -6.36 -2.90
CA LYS A 97 7.54 -5.47 -2.68
C LYS A 97 7.46 -4.27 -3.59
N VAL A 98 7.78 -3.09 -3.06
CA VAL A 98 8.09 -1.91 -3.87
C VAL A 98 9.59 -1.97 -4.16
N PRO A 99 10.01 -2.03 -5.44
CA PRO A 99 11.41 -2.21 -5.77
C PRO A 99 12.22 -0.92 -5.50
N ALA A 100 13.51 -1.09 -5.23
CA ALA A 100 14.42 0.00 -4.82
C ALA A 100 14.69 1.04 -5.93
N ASP A 101 14.50 0.63 -7.18
CA ASP A 101 14.75 1.41 -8.39
C ASP A 101 13.56 2.29 -8.80
N ALA A 102 12.44 2.23 -8.08
CA ALA A 102 11.31 3.15 -8.26
C ALA A 102 11.69 4.65 -8.04
N LEU A 103 12.92 4.94 -7.64
CA LEU A 103 13.51 6.27 -7.49
C LEU A 103 14.09 6.84 -8.80
N GLN A 104 14.08 6.10 -9.91
CA GLN A 104 14.65 6.55 -11.19
C GLN A 104 13.53 6.92 -12.19
N GLU A 105 13.17 8.19 -12.24
CA GLU A 105 12.67 8.84 -13.47
C GLU A 105 13.76 9.75 -14.05
#